data_AF-A0A520Z2C6-F1
#
_entry.id   AF-A0A520Z2C6-F1
#
_cell.length_a   1.000
_cell.length_b   1.000
_cell.length_c   1.000
_cell.angle_alpha   90.00
_cell.angle_beta   90.00
_cell.angle_gamma   90.00
#
_symmetry.space_group_name_H-M   'P 1'
#
loop_
_entity.id
_entity.type
_entity.pdbx_description
1 polymer ?
#
loop_
_entity_poly.entity_id
_entity_poly.type
_entity_poly.pdbx_seq_one_letter_code
_entity_poly.pdbx_strand_id
1 'polypeptide(L)'
;MKNDTLYEDVKEQKIPKNSRILKDEIIRLTKTNTNERCPHPLRWIEVYSLEKDEILVFLANNMKWSATTVAAIYKDRRYIELFFKALKQNLKIKAFVGTSASVVKIQILTALIAMVIQKYVQLSSKFAGPLSNLVALLLTNLFTYRDIWT
;
A
#
# COMPACT_ATOMS: atom_id res chain seq x y z
N MET A 1 -8.34 -20.18 5.98
CA MET A 1 -8.90 -19.81 4.66
C MET A 1 -10.24 -20.52 4.49
N LYS A 2 -11.18 -20.00 3.71
CA LYS A 2 -12.43 -20.73 3.41
C LYS A 2 -12.03 -21.90 2.51
N ASN A 3 -12.04 -23.12 3.04
CA ASN A 3 -11.37 -24.32 2.50
C ASN A 3 -11.84 -24.82 1.12
N ASP A 4 -12.71 -24.10 0.40
CA ASP A 4 -13.28 -24.50 -0.90
C ASP A 4 -13.17 -23.37 -1.94
N THR A 5 -11.93 -22.93 -2.21
CA THR A 5 -11.67 -22.19 -3.45
C THR A 5 -11.33 -23.22 -4.51
N LEU A 6 -12.31 -23.58 -5.32
CA LEU A 6 -12.11 -24.42 -6.50
C LEU A 6 -11.43 -23.57 -7.57
N TYR A 7 -10.23 -23.99 -7.95
CA TYR A 7 -9.45 -23.38 -9.02
C TYR A 7 -8.89 -24.46 -9.93
N GLU A 8 -8.72 -24.11 -11.20
CA GLU A 8 -7.98 -24.93 -12.17
C GLU A 8 -6.60 -24.31 -12.37
N ASP A 9 -5.55 -25.12 -12.22
CA ASP A 9 -4.18 -24.75 -12.55
C ASP A 9 -4.04 -24.69 -14.07
N VAL A 10 -3.74 -23.50 -14.58
CA VAL A 10 -3.58 -23.26 -16.02
C VAL A 10 -2.12 -23.38 -16.42
N LYS A 11 -1.19 -22.93 -15.56
CA LYS A 11 0.25 -22.94 -15.86
C LYS A 11 1.12 -22.75 -14.63
N GLU A 12 2.08 -23.63 -14.41
CA GLU A 12 3.17 -23.41 -13.44
C GLU A 12 4.21 -22.42 -13.98
N GLN A 13 4.69 -21.51 -13.12
CA GLN A 13 5.77 -20.59 -13.42
C GLN A 13 7.08 -21.04 -12.78
N LYS A 14 8.20 -20.61 -13.39
CA LYS A 14 9.53 -20.94 -12.89
C LYS A 14 9.79 -20.18 -11.60
N ILE A 15 9.96 -20.93 -10.51
CA ILE A 15 10.29 -20.37 -9.19
C ILE A 15 11.68 -19.70 -9.26
N PRO A 16 11.83 -18.46 -8.77
CA PRO A 16 13.13 -17.79 -8.72
C PRO A 16 14.11 -18.57 -7.83
N LYS A 17 15.34 -18.79 -8.32
CA LYS A 17 16.40 -19.42 -7.54
C LYS A 17 16.72 -18.57 -6.30
N ASN A 18 16.97 -19.23 -5.16
CA ASN A 18 17.27 -18.58 -3.87
C ASN A 18 16.15 -17.66 -3.34
N SER A 19 14.89 -18.05 -3.55
CA SER A 19 13.73 -17.33 -3.02
C SER A 19 12.93 -18.22 -2.06
N ARG A 20 12.13 -17.59 -1.18
CA ARG A 20 11.23 -18.28 -0.23
C ARG A 20 9.86 -18.59 -0.82
N ILE A 21 9.77 -18.57 -2.15
CA ILE A 21 8.55 -18.87 -2.89
C ILE A 21 8.39 -20.39 -2.91
N LEU A 22 7.27 -20.88 -2.41
CA LEU A 22 6.92 -22.30 -2.38
C LEU A 22 6.18 -22.71 -3.65
N LYS A 23 5.28 -21.84 -4.14
CA LYS A 23 4.42 -22.08 -5.31
C LYS A 23 4.23 -20.80 -6.10
N ASP A 24 4.20 -20.91 -7.43
CA ASP A 24 3.96 -19.80 -8.34
C ASP A 24 3.24 -20.32 -9.59
N GLU A 25 1.94 -20.05 -9.68
CA GLU A 25 1.05 -20.65 -10.67
C GLU A 25 0.07 -19.62 -11.22
N ILE A 26 -0.39 -19.86 -12.43
CA ILE A 26 -1.50 -19.15 -13.02
C ILE A 26 -2.73 -20.05 -12.88
N ILE A 27 -3.75 -19.53 -12.21
CA ILE A 27 -4.99 -20.23 -11.90
C ILE A 27 -6.19 -19.54 -12.55
N ARG A 28 -7.25 -20.31 -12.77
CA ARG A 28 -8.58 -19.81 -13.15
C ARG A 28 -9.58 -20.23 -12.08
N LEU A 29 -10.42 -19.30 -11.63
CA LEU A 29 -11.43 -19.56 -10.59
C LEU A 29 -12.66 -20.26 -11.21
N THR A 30 -12.92 -21.49 -10.79
CA THR A 30 -13.89 -22.40 -11.45
C THR A 30 -15.26 -22.44 -10.79
N LYS A 31 -15.51 -21.67 -9.74
CA LYS A 31 -16.78 -21.71 -9.00
C LYS A 31 -17.95 -21.21 -9.86
N THR A 32 -19.11 -21.84 -9.72
CA THR A 32 -20.38 -21.37 -10.30
C THR A 32 -20.62 -19.91 -9.86
N ASN A 33 -20.79 -18.99 -10.82
CA ASN A 33 -20.79 -17.52 -10.73
C ASN A 33 -19.44 -16.77 -10.63
N THR A 34 -18.26 -17.40 -10.57
CA THR A 34 -16.98 -16.65 -10.62
C THR A 34 -16.51 -16.35 -12.04
N ASN A 35 -16.87 -17.17 -13.02
CA ASN A 35 -16.46 -16.95 -14.41
C ASN A 35 -17.07 -15.65 -15.00
N GLU A 36 -18.25 -15.23 -14.54
CA GLU A 36 -18.87 -13.96 -14.95
C GLU A 36 -18.22 -12.74 -14.26
N ARG A 37 -17.77 -12.89 -13.01
CA ARG A 37 -17.20 -11.77 -12.22
C ARG A 37 -15.70 -11.61 -12.41
N CYS A 38 -14.98 -12.70 -12.70
CA CYS A 38 -13.54 -12.70 -12.93
C CYS A 38 -13.17 -13.72 -14.02
N PRO A 39 -13.36 -13.40 -15.30
CA PRO A 39 -13.02 -14.29 -16.41
C PRO A 39 -11.51 -14.34 -16.71
N HIS A 40 -10.70 -13.55 -16.00
CA HIS A 40 -9.28 -13.39 -16.27
C HIS A 40 -8.45 -14.36 -15.41
N PRO A 41 -7.36 -14.90 -15.96
CA PRO A 41 -6.43 -15.71 -15.17
C PRO A 41 -5.80 -14.87 -14.06
N LEU A 42 -5.62 -15.48 -12.89
CA LEU A 42 -4.95 -14.89 -11.74
C LEU A 42 -3.68 -15.67 -11.44
N ARG A 43 -2.74 -15.03 -10.76
CA ARG A 43 -1.50 -15.65 -10.31
C ARG A 43 -1.59 -15.99 -8.84
N TRP A 44 -1.42 -17.25 -8.51
CA TRP A 44 -1.33 -17.77 -7.15
C TRP A 44 0.14 -17.87 -6.75
N ILE A 45 0.51 -17.22 -5.65
CA ILE A 45 1.88 -17.22 -5.13
C ILE A 45 1.85 -17.61 -3.66
N GLU A 46 2.57 -18.65 -3.30
CA GLU A 46 2.78 -19.07 -1.91
C GLU A 46 4.18 -18.74 -1.45
N VAL A 47 4.30 -18.07 -0.31
CA VAL A 47 5.57 -17.59 0.24
C VAL A 47 5.66 -17.94 1.70
N TYR A 48 6.76 -18.55 2.10
CA TYR A 48 7.03 -18.77 3.51
C TYR A 48 7.59 -17.51 4.17
N SER A 49 6.88 -17.00 5.18
CA SER A 49 7.23 -15.77 5.89
C SER A 49 7.88 -16.06 7.24
N LEU A 50 9.20 -15.89 7.35
CA LEU A 50 9.93 -16.05 8.62
C LEU A 50 9.44 -15.12 9.74
N GLU A 51 8.92 -13.93 9.41
CA GLU A 51 8.46 -12.96 10.42
C GLU A 51 7.21 -13.43 11.16
N LYS A 52 6.43 -14.30 10.53
CA LYS A 52 5.15 -14.77 11.05
C LYS A 52 5.09 -16.28 11.24
N ASP A 53 6.16 -16.97 10.83
CA ASP A 53 6.25 -18.43 10.79
C ASP A 53 5.05 -19.09 10.11
N GLU A 54 4.58 -18.51 9.00
CA GLU A 54 3.40 -18.98 8.27
C GLU A 54 3.59 -18.90 6.75
N ILE A 55 2.80 -19.70 6.02
CA ILE A 55 2.70 -19.61 4.56
C ILE A 55 1.70 -18.52 4.22
N LEU A 56 2.17 -17.49 3.52
CA LEU A 56 1.35 -16.43 2.97
C LEU A 56 0.96 -16.76 1.53
N VAL A 57 -0.33 -16.64 1.23
CA VAL A 57 -0.88 -16.85 -0.10
C VAL A 57 -1.28 -15.51 -0.71
N PHE A 58 -0.81 -15.23 -1.91
CA PHE A 58 -1.12 -14.02 -2.66
C PHE A 58 -1.80 -14.36 -3.98
N LEU A 59 -2.84 -13.60 -4.30
CA LEU A 59 -3.49 -13.58 -5.60
C LEU A 59 -3.14 -12.27 -6.30
N ALA A 60 -2.46 -12.37 -7.45
CA ALA A 60 -2.04 -11.21 -8.23
C ALA A 60 -2.57 -11.26 -9.66
N ASN A 61 -2.89 -10.09 -10.22
CA ASN A 61 -3.17 -9.94 -11.65
C ASN A 61 -1.89 -9.67 -12.47
N ASN A 62 -0.74 -9.50 -11.81
CA ASN A 62 0.52 -9.20 -12.46
C ASN A 62 1.29 -10.48 -12.82
N MET A 63 1.31 -10.77 -14.12
CA MET A 63 1.97 -11.95 -14.69
C MET A 63 3.43 -11.72 -15.09
N LYS A 64 3.91 -10.47 -15.04
CA LYS A 64 5.23 -10.08 -15.59
C LYS A 64 6.32 -10.03 -14.53
N TRP A 65 5.99 -9.59 -13.32
CA TRP A 65 6.98 -9.42 -12.25
C TRP A 65 7.40 -10.76 -11.65
N SER A 66 8.54 -10.80 -10.97
CA SER A 66 8.92 -12.01 -10.22
C SER A 66 7.97 -12.21 -9.03
N ALA A 67 7.70 -13.46 -8.66
CA ALA A 67 6.90 -13.78 -7.48
C ALA A 67 7.46 -13.14 -6.19
N THR A 68 8.79 -13.06 -6.08
CA THR A 68 9.47 -12.38 -4.97
C THR A 68 9.14 -10.88 -4.93
N THR A 69 9.14 -10.21 -6.08
CA THR A 69 8.77 -8.79 -6.17
C THR A 69 7.32 -8.56 -5.78
N VAL A 70 6.41 -9.42 -6.27
CA VAL A 70 4.98 -9.32 -5.92
C VAL A 70 4.79 -9.50 -4.41
N ALA A 71 5.42 -10.52 -3.82
CA ALA A 71 5.33 -10.77 -2.38
C ALA A 71 5.91 -9.62 -1.54
N ALA A 72 7.03 -9.02 -1.97
CA ALA A 72 7.63 -7.87 -1.31
C ALA A 72 6.68 -6.66 -1.30
N ILE A 73 6.03 -6.36 -2.44
CA ILE A 73 5.08 -5.25 -2.55
C ILE A 73 3.85 -5.48 -1.67
N TYR A 74 3.34 -6.72 -1.61
CA TYR A 74 2.24 -7.05 -0.71
C TYR A 74 2.62 -6.92 0.76
N LYS A 75 3.88 -7.20 1.13
CA LYS A 75 4.40 -6.93 2.47
C LYS A 75 4.38 -5.43 2.79
N ASP A 76 4.74 -4.60 1.82
CA ASP A 76 4.76 -3.14 1.96
C ASP A 76 3.35 -2.52 2.08
N ARG A 77 2.27 -3.28 1.85
CA ARG A 77 0.90 -2.84 2.14
C ARG A 77 0.73 -2.31 3.57
N ARG A 78 1.51 -2.82 4.53
CA ARG A 78 1.50 -2.34 5.93
C ARG A 78 1.82 -0.86 6.05
N TYR A 79 2.62 -0.28 5.14
CA TYR A 79 2.91 1.15 5.14
C TYR A 79 1.66 2.00 4.91
N ILE A 80 0.65 1.49 4.20
CA ILE A 80 -0.63 2.18 4.02
C ILE A 80 -1.38 2.29 5.37
N GLU A 81 -1.34 1.24 6.19
CA GLU A 81 -1.95 1.26 7.53
C GLU A 81 -1.24 2.25 8.44
N LEU A 82 0.11 2.29 8.39
CA LEU A 82 0.90 3.29 9.10
C LEU A 82 0.61 4.72 8.61
N PHE A 83 0.44 4.91 7.30
CA PHE A 83 0.04 6.18 6.71
C PHE A 83 -1.32 6.64 7.24
N PHE A 84 -2.34 5.78 7.22
CA PHE A 84 -3.67 6.13 7.76
C PHE A 84 -3.68 6.33 9.28
N LYS A 85 -2.81 5.60 10.01
CA LYS A 85 -2.61 5.83 11.45
C LYS A 85 -2.01 7.21 11.70
N ALA A 86 -0.95 7.57 10.97
CA ALA A 86 -0.35 8.90 11.03
C ALA A 86 -1.34 9.98 10.60
N LEU A 87 -2.18 9.70 9.59
CA LEU A 87 -3.25 10.60 9.14
C LEU A 87 -4.18 10.88 10.31
N LYS A 88 -4.81 9.86 10.91
CA LYS A 88 -5.71 10.06 12.05
C LYS A 88 -5.05 10.75 13.26
N GLN A 89 -3.76 10.51 13.49
CA GLN A 89 -3.01 11.13 14.61
C GLN A 89 -2.70 12.61 14.37
N ASN A 90 -2.32 12.98 13.15
CA ASN A 90 -1.94 14.36 12.80
C ASN A 90 -3.15 15.20 12.35
N LEU A 91 -4.17 14.57 11.77
CA LEU A 91 -5.50 15.15 11.50
C LEU A 91 -6.41 15.05 12.73
N LYS A 92 -5.95 15.55 13.88
CA LYS A 92 -6.91 15.98 14.89
C LYS A 92 -7.62 17.21 14.33
N ILE A 93 -8.76 17.01 13.67
CA ILE A 93 -9.65 18.10 13.25
C ILE A 93 -10.18 18.73 14.55
N LYS A 94 -9.44 19.72 15.07
CA LYS A 94 -9.79 20.43 16.32
C LYS A 94 -10.99 21.34 16.12
N ALA A 95 -11.24 21.78 14.88
CA ALA A 95 -12.40 22.55 14.50
C ALA A 95 -12.77 22.22 13.04
N PHE A 96 -14.05 21.96 12.81
CA PHE A 96 -14.59 21.91 11.45
C PHE A 96 -14.81 23.33 10.96
N VAL A 97 -14.29 23.68 9.79
CA VAL A 97 -14.52 25.01 9.18
C VAL A 97 -15.98 25.15 8.71
N GLY A 98 -16.69 24.03 8.57
CA GLY A 98 -18.12 23.96 8.38
C GLY A 98 -18.62 22.53 8.61
N THR A 99 -19.90 22.39 8.95
CA THR A 99 -20.52 21.10 9.33
C THR A 99 -21.16 20.35 8.17
N SER A 100 -21.19 20.94 6.96
CA SER A 100 -21.77 20.28 5.79
C SER A 100 -20.88 19.13 5.31
N ALA A 101 -21.49 18.05 4.83
CA ALA A 101 -20.76 16.87 4.36
C ALA A 101 -19.75 17.20 3.24
N SER A 102 -20.06 18.16 2.37
CA SER A 102 -19.16 18.63 1.32
C SER A 102 -17.94 19.35 1.88
N VAL A 103 -18.11 20.22 2.88
CA VAL A 103 -17.01 20.94 3.52
C VAL A 103 -16.09 19.97 4.26
N VAL A 104 -16.67 19.00 4.97
CA VAL A 104 -15.90 17.95 5.65
C VAL A 104 -15.10 17.11 4.65
N LYS A 105 -15.70 16.71 3.51
CA LYS A 105 -15.00 15.96 2.46
C LYS A 105 -13.82 16.75 1.88
N ILE A 106 -14.03 18.02 1.57
CA ILE A 106 -12.97 18.90 1.06
C ILE A 106 -11.86 19.04 2.10
N GLN A 107 -12.20 19.24 3.38
CA GLN A 107 -11.22 19.38 4.45
C GLN A 107 -10.36 18.11 4.61
N ILE A 108 -10.96 16.93 4.51
CA ILE A 108 -10.23 15.65 4.52
C ILE A 108 -9.32 15.51 3.29
N LEU A 109 -9.82 15.83 2.10
CA LEU A 109 -9.04 15.77 0.85
C LEU A 109 -7.84 16.72 0.88
N THR A 110 -8.05 17.97 1.30
CA THR A 110 -6.98 18.97 1.43
C THR A 110 -5.90 18.51 2.41
N ALA A 111 -6.29 17.95 3.55
CA ALA A 111 -5.32 17.48 4.52
C ALA A 111 -4.55 16.24 4.05
N LEU A 112 -5.20 15.37 3.27
CA LEU A 112 -4.53 14.24 2.63
C LEU A 112 -3.49 14.72 1.61
N ILE A 113 -3.83 15.71 0.77
CA ILE A 113 -2.89 16.34 -0.17
C ILE A 113 -1.71 16.96 0.57
N ALA A 114 -1.98 17.74 1.63
CA ALA A 114 -0.93 18.38 2.44
C ALA A 114 0.04 17.35 3.05
N MET A 115 -0.48 16.23 3.57
CA MET A 115 0.36 15.16 4.10
C MET A 115 1.25 14.50 3.04
N VAL A 116 0.71 14.29 1.83
CA VAL A 116 1.49 13.71 0.71
C VAL A 116 2.62 14.67 0.32
N ILE A 117 2.33 15.96 0.18
CA ILE A 117 3.34 16.99 -0.13
C ILE A 117 4.42 17.02 0.96
N GLN A 118 4.04 17.00 2.23
CA GLN A 118 5.00 16.97 3.33
C GLN A 118 5.90 15.74 3.30
N LYS A 119 5.35 14.56 2.98
CA LYS A 119 6.13 13.34 2.83
C LYS A 119 7.07 13.40 1.63
N TYR A 120 6.61 13.96 0.51
CA TYR A 120 7.46 14.19 -0.65
C TYR A 120 8.63 15.11 -0.30
N VAL A 121 8.38 16.25 0.35
CA VAL A 121 9.43 17.17 0.81
C VAL A 121 10.40 16.47 1.76
N GLN A 122 9.91 15.64 2.69
CA GLN A 122 10.77 14.86 3.59
C GLN A 122 11.68 13.87 2.84
N LEU A 123 11.18 13.26 1.76
CA LEU A 123 11.94 12.31 0.94
C LEU A 123 12.95 13.02 0.04
N SER A 124 12.62 14.20 -0.46
CA SER A 124 13.45 14.95 -1.41
C SER A 124 14.49 15.85 -0.71
N SER A 125 14.26 16.25 0.54
CA SER A 125 15.20 17.06 1.32
C SER A 125 16.18 16.19 2.13
N LYS A 126 17.31 16.78 2.55
CA LYS A 126 18.23 16.16 3.52
C LYS A 126 17.71 16.16 4.97
N PHE A 127 16.43 16.46 5.17
CA PHE A 127 15.85 16.66 6.49
C PHE A 127 15.61 15.33 7.21
N ALA A 128 16.47 15.01 8.19
CA ALA A 128 16.38 13.80 9.00
C ALA A 128 15.40 13.89 10.19
N GLY A 129 14.73 15.03 10.39
CA GLY A 129 13.86 15.26 11.54
C GLY A 129 12.47 14.60 11.45
N PRO A 130 11.73 14.52 12.56
CA PRO A 130 10.36 14.03 12.58
C PRO A 130 9.40 14.94 11.79
N LEU A 131 8.31 14.37 11.27
CA LEU A 131 7.34 15.08 10.42
C LEU A 131 6.75 16.32 11.11
N SER A 132 6.58 16.29 12.43
CA SER A 132 6.11 17.43 13.24
C SER A 132 7.00 18.65 13.12
N ASN A 133 8.32 18.47 13.03
CA ASN A 133 9.26 19.56 12.90
C ASN A 133 9.20 20.17 11.49
N LEU A 134 9.00 19.33 10.46
CA LEU A 134 8.80 19.81 9.10
C LEU A 134 7.51 20.62 8.99
N VAL A 135 6.43 20.18 9.63
CA VAL A 135 5.17 20.94 9.73
C VAL A 135 5.37 22.28 10.42
N ALA A 136 6.06 22.29 11.57
CA ALA A 136 6.36 23.53 12.30
C ALA A 136 7.20 24.49 11.45
N LEU A 137 8.24 23.99 10.78
CA LEU A 137 9.09 24.78 9.88
C LEU A 137 8.32 25.35 8.70
N LEU A 138 7.42 24.58 8.08
CA LEU A 138 6.54 25.05 7.02
C LEU A 138 5.60 26.15 7.52
N LEU A 139 4.99 25.97 8.70
CA LEU A 139 4.09 26.97 9.27
C LEU A 139 4.82 28.27 9.62
N THR A 140 6.03 28.19 10.19
CA THR A 140 6.83 29.38 10.54
C THR A 140 7.44 30.07 9.32
N ASN A 141 7.63 29.34 8.21
CA ASN A 141 8.28 29.85 6.99
C ASN A 141 7.35 29.87 5.77
N LEU A 142 6.03 29.82 5.95
CA LEU A 142 5.09 29.69 4.84
C LEU A 142 5.19 30.85 3.83
N PHE A 143 5.67 32.01 4.30
CA PHE A 143 5.87 33.23 3.51
C PHE A 143 7.34 33.63 3.35
N THR A 144 8.27 32.80 3.79
CA THR A 144 9.71 33.07 3.69
C THR A 144 10.38 32.02 2.82
N TYR A 145 11.18 32.47 1.85
CA TYR A 145 11.98 31.57 1.03
C TYR A 145 13.09 30.95 1.88
N ARG A 146 13.13 29.62 1.96
CA ARG A 146 14.20 28.87 2.60
C ARG A 146 14.62 27.74 1.70
N ASP A 147 15.90 27.69 1.39
CA ASP A 147 16.48 26.55 0.69
C ASP A 147 16.53 25.35 1.65
N ILE A 148 15.90 24.25 1.24
CA ILE A 148 15.81 22.97 1.97
C ILE A 148 16.55 21.85 1.23
N TRP A 149 17.24 22.19 0.13
CA TRP A 149 17.95 21.27 -0.74
C TRP A 149 19.46 21.24 -0.44
N THR A 150 19.97 22.24 0.26
CA THR A 150 21.36 22.30 0.76
C THR A 150 21.54 21.54 2.07
#